data_AF-A0A7G1IUT0-F1
#
_entry.id   AF-A0A7G1IUT0-F1
#
_cell.length_a   1.000
_cell.length_b   1.000
_cell.length_c   1.000
_cell.angle_alpha   90.00
_cell.angle_beta   90.00
_cell.angle_gamma   90.00
#
_symmetry.space_group_name_H-M   'P 1'
#
loop_
_entity.id
_entity.type
_entity.pdbx_description
1 polymer ?
#
loop_
_entity_poly.entity_id
_entity_poly.type
_entity_poly.pdbx_seq_one_letter_code
_entity_poly.pdbx_strand_id
1 'polypeptide(L)' 'MEVGNDIVIQNGTQWSFGNGVAQHFDEHVRQSIPLYDEGHDLVCHLSDFLFVTIPYVMSWALQRVI' A
#
# COMPACT_ATOMS: atom_id res chain seq x y z
N MET A 1 -19.93 -2.66 16.18
CA MET A 1 -19.87 -1.23 15.82
C MET A 1 -19.60 -1.13 14.33
N GLU A 2 -20.44 -0.43 13.57
CA GLU A 2 -20.15 -0.10 12.16
C GLU A 2 -19.18 1.07 12.08
N VAL A 3 -18.23 1.00 11.16
CA VAL A 3 -17.26 2.07 10.89
C VAL A 3 -17.29 2.57 9.44
N GLY A 4 -18.25 2.11 8.64
CA GLY A 4 -18.43 2.48 7.22
C GLY A 4 -17.81 1.48 6.25
N ASN A 5 -18.17 1.60 4.96
CA ASN A 5 -17.75 0.71 3.86
C ASN A 5 -17.90 -0.78 4.20
N ASP A 6 -19.06 -1.14 4.75
CA ASP A 6 -19.41 -2.51 5.18
C ASP A 6 -18.46 -3.14 6.20
N ILE A 7 -17.61 -2.34 6.86
CA ILE A 7 -16.71 -2.82 7.92
C ILE A 7 -17.43 -2.78 9.28
N VAL A 8 -17.50 -3.96 9.91
CA VAL A 8 -18.12 -4.14 11.23
C VAL A 8 -17.09 -4.67 12.22
N ILE A 9 -16.92 -3.95 13.33
CA ILE A 9 -16.11 -4.38 14.47
C ILE A 9 -17.02 -5.15 15.44
N GLN A 10 -16.66 -6.39 15.76
CA GLN A 10 -17.38 -7.16 16.78
C GLN A 10 -16.98 -6.68 18.17
N ASN A 11 -17.96 -6.42 19.04
CA ASN A 11 -17.71 -5.91 20.38
C ASN A 11 -16.84 -6.91 21.17
N GLY A 12 -15.76 -6.41 21.80
CA GLY A 12 -14.84 -7.22 22.59
C GLY A 12 -13.74 -7.93 21.78
N THR A 13 -13.69 -7.75 20.45
CA THR A 13 -12.59 -8.26 19.61
C THR A 13 -11.61 -7.15 19.26
N GLN A 14 -10.32 -7.49 19.19
CA GLN A 14 -9.30 -6.57 18.68
C GLN A 14 -9.47 -6.41 17.16
N TRP A 15 -9.16 -5.22 16.66
CA TRP A 15 -9.18 -4.95 15.23
C TRP A 15 -8.28 -5.94 14.47
N SER A 16 -8.78 -6.44 13.34
CA SER A 16 -8.05 -7.35 12.45
C SER A 16 -8.45 -7.11 11.00
N PHE A 17 -7.60 -7.53 10.06
CA PHE A 17 -7.91 -7.52 8.62
C PHE A 17 -8.87 -8.66 8.19
N GLY A 18 -9.40 -9.44 9.13
CA GLY A 18 -10.40 -10.47 8.86
C GLY A 18 -11.77 -9.87 8.51
N ASN A 19 -12.76 -10.74 8.26
CA ASN A 19 -14.17 -10.36 8.07
C ASN A 19 -14.43 -9.34 6.94
N GLY A 20 -13.70 -9.44 5.83
CA GLY A 20 -13.95 -8.60 4.65
C GLY A 20 -13.30 -7.21 4.67
N VAL A 21 -12.59 -6.83 5.75
CA VAL A 21 -11.88 -5.53 5.83
C VAL A 21 -10.96 -5.32 4.64
N ALA A 22 -10.19 -6.34 4.24
CA ALA A 22 -9.27 -6.24 3.10
C ALA A 22 -9.96 -5.88 1.77
N GLN A 23 -11.24 -6.20 1.59
CA GLN A 23 -11.97 -5.91 0.35
C GLN A 23 -12.38 -4.42 0.26
N HIS A 24 -12.58 -3.77 1.40
CA HIS A 24 -13.07 -2.40 1.50
C HIS A 24 -12.04 -1.41 2.04
N PHE A 25 -10.83 -1.89 2.38
CA PHE A 25 -9.80 -1.11 3.06
C PHE A 25 -9.39 0.14 2.28
N ASP A 26 -9.12 0.01 0.98
CA ASP A 26 -8.65 1.13 0.16
C ASP A 26 -9.69 2.26 0.11
N GLU A 27 -10.98 1.91 -0.07
CA GLU A 27 -12.08 2.88 -0.09
C GLU A 27 -12.27 3.55 1.28
N HIS A 28 -12.12 2.77 2.36
CA HIS A 28 -12.20 3.28 3.72
C HIS A 28 -11.05 4.23 4.10
N VAL A 29 -9.83 3.93 3.68
CA VAL A 29 -8.68 4.77 3.97
C VAL A 29 -8.72 6.07 3.17
N ARG A 30 -9.14 6.03 1.89
CA ARG A 30 -9.32 7.24 1.07
C ARG A 30 -10.24 8.28 1.69
N GLN A 31 -11.29 7.85 2.39
CA GLN A 31 -12.24 8.74 3.07
C GLN A 31 -11.67 9.34 4.38
N SER A 32 -10.63 8.73 4.93
CA SER A 32 -10.10 9.04 6.27
C SER A 32 -8.76 9.76 6.24
N ILE A 33 -7.99 9.59 5.15
CA ILE A 33 -6.64 10.13 4.98
C ILE A 33 -6.62 11.09 3.79
N PRO A 34 -6.41 12.40 4.01
CA PRO A 34 -6.24 13.35 2.92
C PRO A 34 -5.05 12.98 2.03
N LEU A 35 -5.23 13.12 0.71
CA LEU A 35 -4.21 12.84 -0.31
C LEU A 35 -3.66 11.40 -0.26
N TYR A 36 -4.49 10.43 0.10
CA TYR A 36 -4.08 9.03 0.20
C TYR A 36 -3.57 8.47 -1.12
N ASP A 37 -4.28 8.72 -2.22
CA ASP A 37 -3.92 8.18 -3.54
C ASP A 37 -2.57 8.76 -4.01
N GLU A 38 -2.37 10.08 -3.87
CA GLU A 38 -1.11 10.72 -4.24
C GLU A 38 0.06 10.21 -3.39
N GLY A 39 -0.18 10.03 -2.08
CA GLY A 39 0.82 9.48 -1.17
C GLY A 39 1.16 8.02 -1.49
N HIS A 40 0.14 7.21 -1.80
CA HIS A 40 0.30 5.81 -2.18
C HIS A 40 1.13 5.69 -3.47
N ASP A 41 0.77 6.46 -4.50
CA ASP A 41 1.48 6.48 -5.79
C ASP A 41 2.94 6.91 -5.63
N LEU A 42 3.22 7.91 -4.80
CA LEU A 42 4.59 8.35 -4.52
C LEU A 42 5.43 7.22 -3.89
N VAL A 43 4.85 6.51 -2.91
CA VAL A 43 5.53 5.39 -2.24
C VAL A 43 5.77 4.23 -3.21
N CYS A 44 4.82 3.94 -4.10
CA CYS A 44 4.98 2.95 -5.16
C CYS A 44 6.13 3.31 -6.11
N HIS A 45 6.15 4.54 -6.63
CA HIS A 45 7.24 4.98 -7.52
C HIS A 45 8.61 4.98 -6.84
N LEU A 46 8.68 5.37 -5.56
CA LEU A 46 9.92 5.30 -4.81
C LEU A 46 10.39 3.86 -4.63
N SER A 47 9.48 2.94 -4.32
CA SER A 47 9.76 1.52 -4.20
C SER A 47 10.28 0.94 -5.52
N ASP A 48 9.64 1.25 -6.65
CA ASP A 48 10.07 0.82 -7.97
C ASP A 48 11.46 1.35 -8.33
N PHE A 49 11.76 2.58 -7.95
CA PHE A 49 13.09 3.15 -8.15
C PHE A 49 14.15 2.36 -7.37
N LEU A 50 13.89 2.07 -6.09
CA LEU A 50 14.84 1.40 -5.21
C LEU A 50 15.05 -0.09 -5.55
N PHE A 51 13.97 -0.81 -5.87
CA PHE A 51 14.02 -2.27 -6.02
C PHE A 51 14.10 -2.74 -7.47
N VAL A 52 13.70 -1.93 -8.45
CA VAL A 52 13.72 -2.31 -9.87
C VAL A 52 14.75 -1.49 -10.63
N THR A 53 14.63 -0.17 -10.57
CA THR A 53 15.45 0.72 -11.41
C THR A 53 16.93 0.68 -11.03
N ILE A 54 17.24 0.82 -9.74
CA ILE A 54 18.64 0.78 -9.28
C ILE A 54 19.30 -0.57 -9.62
N PRO A 55 18.73 -1.75 -9.25
CA PRO A 55 19.37 -3.03 -9.59
C PRO A 55 19.55 -3.24 -11.10
N TYR A 56 18.60 -2.82 -11.93
CA TYR A 56 18.71 -2.90 -13.38
C TYR A 56 19.88 -2.06 -13.91
N VAL A 57 19.97 -0.79 -13.50
CA VAL A 57 21.07 0.10 -13.91
C VAL A 57 22.42 -0.44 -13.45
N MET A 58 22.50 -0.96 -12.23
CA MET A 58 23.73 -1.53 -11.68
C MET A 58 24.14 -2.80 -12.42
N SER A 59 23.19 -3.67 -12.77
CA SER A 59 23.44 -4.87 -13.58
C SER A 59 24.00 -4.51 -14.97
N TRP A 60 23.38 -3.54 -15.64
CA TRP A 60 23.84 -3.03 -16.92
C TRP A 60 25.23 -2.39 -16.85
N ALA A 61 25.49 -1.62 -15.79
CA ALA A 61 26.79 -0.99 -15.57
C ALA A 61 27.90 -2.04 -15.36
N LEU A 62 27.64 -3.10 -14.60
CA LEU A 62 28.58 -4.20 -14.39
C LEU A 62 28.91 -4.94 -15.70
N GLN A 63 27.91 -5.18 -16.56
CA GLN A 63 28.11 -5.81 -17.87
C GLN A 63 28.91 -4.96 -18.87
N ARG A 64 29.11 -3.66 -18.60
CA ARG A 64 29.90 -2.75 -19.45
C ARG A 64 31.33 -2.53 -18.97
N VAL A 65 31.65 -3.00 -17.77
CA VAL A 65 32.98 -2.83 -17.14
C VAL A 65 33.80 -4.12 -17.17
N ILE A 66 33.17 -5.25 -17.50
CA ILE A 66 33.78 -6.57 -17.75
C ILE A 66 33.78 -6.83 -19.25
#